data_AF-A0A497SUZ2-F1
#
_entry.id   AF-A0A497SUZ2-F1
#
_cell.length_a   1.000
_cell.length_b   1.000
_cell.length_c   1.000
_cell.angle_alpha   90.00
_cell.angle_beta   90.00
_cell.angle_gamma   90.00
#
_symmetry.space_group_name_H-M   'P 1'
#
loop_
_entity.id
_entity.type
_entity.pdbx_description
1 polymer ?
#
loop_
_entity_poly.entity_id
_entity_poly.type
_entity_poly.pdbx_seq_one_letter_code
_entity_poly.pdbx_strand_id
1 'polypeptide(L)'
;YSQAIIAEAIGTFLLMLVIMGVAVDEKAPPGFAGIVIGLTVGGVIITIGNITGSSLNPARTFGSYLGDSIIGGINLWQYFPIYVIGPIIGAVFAAFLYDYLASE
;
A
#
# COMPACT_ATOMS: atom_id res chain seq x y z
N TYR A 1 -2.40 -13.80 10.99
CA TYR A 1 -2.96 -13.22 9.75
C TYR A 1 -3.65 -11.87 9.97
N SER A 2 -4.58 -11.73 10.92
CA SER A 2 -5.35 -10.49 11.13
C SER A 2 -4.49 -9.24 11.37
N GLN A 3 -3.53 -9.30 12.30
CA GLN A 3 -2.62 -8.17 12.57
C GLN A 3 -1.83 -7.72 11.33
N ALA A 4 -1.37 -8.67 10.52
CA ALA A 4 -0.64 -8.37 9.29
C ALA A 4 -1.54 -7.75 8.21
N ILE A 5 -2.77 -8.25 8.06
CA ILE A 5 -3.77 -7.67 7.16
C ILE A 5 -4.10 -6.24 7.59
N ILE A 6 -4.28 -5.99 8.89
CA ILE A 6 -4.56 -4.65 9.43
C ILE A 6 -3.37 -3.72 9.18
N ALA A 7 -2.13 -4.18 9.40
CA ALA A 7 -0.93 -3.37 9.15
C ALA A 7 -0.81 -2.97 7.66
N GLU A 8 -0.98 -3.93 6.75
CA GLU A 8 -0.98 -3.67 5.31
C GLU A 8 -2.14 -2.74 4.90
N ALA A 9 -3.33 -2.92 5.47
CA ALA A 9 -4.48 -2.06 5.20
C ALA A 9 -4.24 -0.61 5.67
N ILE A 10 -3.71 -0.40 6.88
CA ILE A 10 -3.39 0.94 7.39
C ILE A 10 -2.31 1.61 6.55
N GLY A 11 -1.25 0.87 6.20
CA GLY A 11 -0.17 1.39 5.36
C GLY A 11 -0.67 1.79 3.97
N THR A 12 -1.44 0.93 3.30
CA THR A 12 -1.99 1.22 1.97
C THR A 12 -3.07 2.29 2.02
N PHE A 13 -3.85 2.37 3.11
CA PHE A 13 -4.80 3.46 3.33
C PHE A 13 -4.08 4.81 3.34
N LEU A 14 -3.00 4.96 4.12
CA LEU A 14 -2.24 6.21 4.15
C LEU A 14 -1.64 6.54 2.79
N LEU A 15 -1.07 5.54 2.10
CA LEU A 15 -0.55 5.71 0.74
C LEU A 15 -1.63 6.21 -0.21
N MET A 16 -2.78 5.56 -0.25
CA MET A 16 -3.85 5.91 -1.18
C MET A 16 -4.49 7.26 -0.84
N LEU A 17 -4.64 7.60 0.45
CA LEU A 17 -5.11 8.91 0.89
C LEU A 17 -4.19 10.03 0.39
N VAL A 18 -2.87 9.82 0.46
CA VAL A 18 -1.89 10.76 -0.09
C VAL A 18 -2.00 10.85 -1.61
N ILE A 19 -2.12 9.71 -2.31
CA ILE A 19 -2.31 9.69 -3.77
C ILE A 19 -3.54 10.52 -4.16
N MET A 20 -4.67 10.34 -3.47
CA MET A 20 -5.88 11.12 -3.73
C MET A 20 -5.61 12.62 -3.60
N GLY A 21 -4.99 13.06 -2.50
CA GLY A 21 -4.80 14.49 -2.24
C GLY A 21 -3.69 15.19 -3.02
N VAL A 22 -2.68 14.48 -3.54
CA VAL A 22 -1.54 15.10 -4.23
C VAL A 22 -1.50 14.83 -5.73
N ALA A 23 -2.19 13.80 -6.21
CA ALA A 23 -2.14 13.37 -7.60
C ALA A 23 -3.51 13.27 -8.29
N VAL A 24 -4.58 13.03 -7.55
CA VAL A 24 -5.94 12.91 -8.11
C VAL A 24 -6.71 14.23 -7.99
N ASP A 25 -6.61 14.90 -6.85
CA ASP A 25 -7.31 16.17 -6.60
C ASP A 25 -6.78 17.28 -7.53
N GLU A 26 -7.68 17.92 -8.27
CA GLU A 26 -7.36 19.01 -9.20
C GLU A 26 -6.83 20.26 -8.49
N LYS A 27 -7.11 20.41 -7.19
CA LYS A 27 -6.61 21.50 -6.35
C LYS A 27 -5.17 21.26 -5.87
N ALA A 28 -4.60 20.07 -6.13
CA ALA A 28 -3.26 19.72 -5.69
C ALA A 28 -2.17 20.56 -6.40
N PRO A 29 -1.15 21.04 -5.67
CA PRO A 29 -0.03 21.76 -6.28
C PRO A 29 0.74 20.87 -7.29
N PRO A 30 0.92 21.31 -8.54
CA PRO A 30 1.59 20.51 -9.55
C PRO A 30 3.08 20.29 -9.22
N GLY A 31 3.62 19.15 -9.64
CA GLY A 31 5.04 18.82 -9.53
C GLY A 31 5.46 18.13 -8.23
N PHE A 32 4.59 18.03 -7.22
CA PHE A 32 4.92 17.40 -5.93
C PHE A 32 4.52 15.93 -5.80
N ALA A 33 3.65 15.42 -6.69
CA ALA A 33 3.07 14.09 -6.54
C ALA A 33 4.11 12.98 -6.34
N GLY A 34 5.13 12.90 -7.21
CA GLY A 34 6.14 11.84 -7.15
C GLY A 34 6.94 11.83 -5.85
N ILE A 35 7.42 12.99 -5.39
CA ILE A 35 8.23 13.07 -4.17
C ILE A 35 7.40 12.81 -2.91
N VAL A 36 6.18 13.34 -2.85
CA VAL A 36 5.30 13.16 -1.69
C VAL A 36 4.87 11.69 -1.58
N ILE A 37 4.40 11.08 -2.65
CA ILE A 37 4.00 9.66 -2.65
C ILE A 37 5.19 8.76 -2.30
N GLY A 38 6.38 9.02 -2.87
CA GLY A 38 7.59 8.25 -2.59
C GLY A 38 8.03 8.34 -1.12
N LEU A 39 8.03 9.54 -0.55
CA LEU A 39 8.34 9.73 0.87
C LEU A 39 7.29 9.10 1.79
N THR A 40 6.01 9.13 1.42
CA THR A 40 4.94 8.43 2.15
C THR A 40 5.20 6.94 2.18
N VAL A 41 5.50 6.31 1.04
CA VAL A 41 5.86 4.87 1.00
C VAL A 41 7.08 4.60 1.88
N GLY A 42 8.12 5.44 1.79
CA GLY A 42 9.31 5.30 2.63
C GLY A 42 9.01 5.38 4.14
N GLY A 43 8.18 6.33 4.56
CA GLY A 43 7.75 6.47 5.95
C GLY A 43 6.92 5.29 6.45
N VAL A 44 6.01 4.77 5.62
CA VAL A 44 5.23 3.56 5.94
C VAL A 44 6.16 2.36 6.09
N ILE A 45 7.12 2.17 5.17
CA ILE A 45 8.11 1.09 5.25
C ILE A 45 8.95 1.18 6.53
N ILE A 46 9.40 2.37 6.92
CA ILE A 46 10.14 2.56 8.19
C ILE A 46 9.29 2.12 9.38
N THR A 47 7.99 2.39 9.34
CA THR A 47 7.07 2.13 10.46
C THR A 47 6.65 0.67 10.56
N ILE A 48 6.21 0.06 9.45
CA ILE A 48 5.60 -1.29 9.47
C ILE A 48 6.46 -2.36 8.77
N GLY A 49 7.63 -2.00 8.26
CA GLY A 49 8.54 -2.93 7.57
C GLY A 49 8.92 -4.13 8.41
N ASN A 50 9.22 -3.94 9.70
CA ASN A 50 9.53 -5.03 10.63
C ASN A 50 8.29 -5.81 11.14
N ILE A 51 7.08 -5.42 10.72
CA ILE A 51 5.84 -6.12 11.08
C ILE A 51 5.42 -7.06 9.95
N THR A 52 5.36 -6.58 8.70
CA THR A 52 4.86 -7.36 7.55
C THR A 52 5.76 -7.36 6.32
N GLY A 53 6.87 -6.61 6.35
CA GLY A 53 7.65 -6.27 5.17
C GLY A 53 7.12 -5.03 4.42
N SER A 54 6.00 -4.45 4.85
CA SER A 54 5.37 -3.25 4.27
C SER A 54 5.23 -3.33 2.75
N SER A 55 4.51 -4.32 2.26
CA SER A 55 4.39 -4.51 0.81
C SER A 55 3.54 -3.42 0.16
N LEU A 56 2.37 -3.14 0.75
CA LEU A 56 1.36 -2.19 0.32
C LEU A 56 0.76 -2.47 -1.08
N ASN A 57 1.24 -3.50 -1.78
CA ASN A 57 1.00 -3.71 -3.20
C ASN A 57 1.02 -5.21 -3.55
N PRO A 58 -0.10 -5.79 -4.05
CA PRO A 58 -0.17 -7.20 -4.42
C PRO A 58 0.85 -7.62 -5.48
N ALA A 59 1.08 -6.78 -6.50
CA ALA A 59 2.02 -7.06 -7.59
C ALA A 59 3.47 -7.07 -7.09
N ARG A 60 3.80 -6.16 -6.16
CA ARG A 60 5.14 -6.08 -5.53
C ARG A 60 5.46 -7.34 -4.73
N THR A 61 4.49 -7.90 -4.00
CA THR A 61 4.66 -9.20 -3.31
C THR A 61 4.72 -10.36 -4.30
N PHE A 62 3.80 -10.38 -5.28
CA PHE A 62 3.69 -11.45 -6.26
C PHE A 62 5.02 -11.66 -7.01
N GLY A 63 5.64 -10.57 -7.49
CA GLY A 63 6.91 -10.63 -8.22
C GLY A 63 8.02 -11.29 -7.40
N SER A 64 8.19 -10.90 -6.13
CA SER A 64 9.17 -11.53 -5.24
C SER A 64 8.88 -13.02 -4.99
N TYR A 65 7.62 -13.39 -4.75
CA TYR A 65 7.25 -14.78 -4.46
C TYR A 65 7.41 -15.70 -5.67
N LEU A 66 7.09 -15.17 -6.86
CA LEU A 66 7.33 -15.86 -8.11
C LEU A 66 8.83 -16.05 -8.35
N GLY A 67 9.63 -15.01 -8.11
CA GLY A 67 11.09 -15.08 -8.17
C GLY A 67 11.63 -16.19 -7.27
N ASP A 68 11.26 -16.19 -5.99
CA ASP A 68 11.64 -17.23 -5.03
C ASP A 68 11.23 -18.63 -5.51
N SER A 69 10.03 -18.77 -6.08
CA SER A 69 9.55 -20.07 -6.58
C SER A 69 10.35 -20.59 -7.77
N ILE A 70 10.79 -19.71 -8.67
CA ILE A 70 11.54 -20.07 -9.88
C ILE A 70 12.98 -20.46 -9.54
N ILE A 71 13.61 -19.77 -8.60
CA ILE A 71 15.03 -20.00 -8.25
C ILE A 71 15.21 -21.09 -7.18
N GLY A 72 14.14 -21.76 -6.76
CA GLY A 72 14.17 -22.78 -5.70
C GLY A 72 14.34 -22.21 -4.30
N GLY A 73 13.91 -20.97 -4.08
CA GLY A 73 13.86 -20.29 -2.79
C GLY A 73 12.70 -20.77 -1.90
N ILE A 74 12.36 -19.96 -0.90
CA ILE A 74 11.36 -20.29 0.11
C ILE A 74 9.95 -20.17 -0.48
N ASN A 75 9.09 -21.16 -0.25
CA ASN A 75 7.68 -21.08 -0.63
C ASN A 75 6.90 -20.21 0.38
N LEU A 76 6.51 -19.01 -0.06
CA LEU A 76 5.81 -18.03 0.77
C LEU A 76 4.35 -17.80 0.36
N TRP A 77 3.84 -18.54 -0.64
CA TRP A 77 2.51 -18.30 -1.22
C TRP A 77 1.36 -18.37 -0.21
N GLN A 78 1.52 -19.13 0.88
CA GLN A 78 0.54 -19.18 1.97
C GLN A 78 0.28 -17.83 2.63
N TYR A 79 1.20 -16.86 2.52
CA TYR A 79 1.05 -15.51 3.06
C TYR A 79 0.50 -14.52 2.04
N PHE A 80 0.42 -14.88 0.75
CA PHE A 80 -0.02 -14.00 -0.32
C PHE A 80 -1.38 -13.33 -0.08
N PRO A 81 -2.40 -14.01 0.50
CA PRO A 81 -3.69 -13.38 0.79
C PRO A 81 -3.59 -12.12 1.68
N ILE A 82 -2.58 -12.03 2.57
CA ILE A 82 -2.35 -10.86 3.42
C ILE A 82 -2.13 -9.62 2.55
N TYR A 83 -1.27 -9.76 1.54
CA TYR A 83 -0.81 -8.71 0.65
C TYR A 83 -1.78 -8.43 -0.51
N VAL A 84 -2.90 -9.14 -0.56
CA VAL A 84 -4.02 -8.88 -1.47
C VAL A 84 -5.15 -8.19 -0.69
N ILE A 85 -5.61 -8.83 0.38
CA ILE A 85 -6.79 -8.38 1.14
C ILE A 85 -6.50 -7.05 1.84
N GLY A 86 -5.39 -6.94 2.57
CA GLY A 86 -5.04 -5.72 3.30
C GLY A 86 -4.93 -4.50 2.38
N PRO A 87 -4.06 -4.54 1.35
CA PRO A 87 -3.89 -3.41 0.45
C PRO A 87 -5.16 -2.99 -0.29
N ILE A 88 -5.97 -3.94 -0.78
CA ILE A 88 -7.21 -3.60 -1.49
C ILE A 88 -8.20 -2.91 -0.55
N ILE A 89 -8.42 -3.45 0.65
CA ILE A 89 -9.33 -2.84 1.64
C ILE A 89 -8.84 -1.43 2.01
N GLY A 90 -7.55 -1.28 2.30
CA GLY A 90 -6.96 0.01 2.66
C GLY A 90 -7.11 1.06 1.56
N ALA A 91 -6.77 0.71 0.32
CA ALA A 91 -6.86 1.62 -0.82
C ALA A 91 -8.30 2.05 -1.12
N VAL A 92 -9.23 1.09 -1.21
CA VAL A 92 -10.63 1.37 -1.51
C VAL A 92 -11.25 2.26 -0.44
N PHE A 93 -10.98 1.96 0.84
CA PHE A 93 -11.51 2.77 1.94
C PHE A 93 -10.94 4.20 1.93
N ALA A 94 -9.65 4.37 1.66
CA ALA A 94 -9.02 5.68 1.56
C ALA A 94 -9.60 6.53 0.42
N ALA A 95 -9.83 5.92 -0.76
CA ALA A 95 -10.40 6.60 -1.91
C ALA A 95 -11.81 7.13 -1.58
N PHE A 96 -12.70 6.27 -1.08
CA PHE A 96 -14.06 6.68 -0.71
C PHE A 96 -14.09 7.70 0.44
N LEU A 97 -13.20 7.54 1.43
CA LEU A 97 -13.11 8.50 2.52
C LEU A 97 -12.63 9.86 2.03
N TYR A 98 -11.63 9.90 1.13
CA TYR A 98 -11.16 11.16 0.55
C TYR A 98 -12.29 11.85 -0.21
N ASP A 99 -12.97 11.13 -1.10
CA ASP A 99 -14.08 11.68 -1.89
C ASP A 99 -15.20 12.22 -0.99
N TYR A 100 -15.57 11.50 0.07
CA TYR A 100 -16.58 11.94 1.03
C TYR A 100 -16.18 13.19 1.83
N LEU A 101 -14.89 13.32 2.17
CA LEU A 101 -14.40 14.47 2.94
C LEU A 101 -14.12 15.69 2.05
N ALA A 102 -13.76 15.47 0.80
CA ALA A 102 -13.44 16.50 -0.19
C ALA A 102 -14.67 16.93 -1.01
N SER A 103 -15.77 16.17 -0.96
CA SER A 103 -17.04 16.57 -1.57
C SER A 103 -17.62 17.78 -0.84
N GLU A 104 -17.75 18.89 -1.56
CA GLU A 104 -18.73 19.93 -1.28
C GLU A 104 -20.12 19.50 -1.79
#